data_AF-A0AAX6IIH1-F1
#
_entry.id   AF-A0AAX6IIH1-F1
#
_cell.length_a   1.000
_cell.length_b   1.000
_cell.length_c   1.000
_cell.angle_alpha   90.00
_cell.angle_beta   90.00
_cell.angle_gamma   90.00
#
_symmetry.space_group_name_H-M   'P 1'
#
loop_
_entity.id
_entity.type
_entity.pdbx_description
1 polymer ?
#
loop_
_entity_poly.entity_id
_entity_poly.type
_entity_poly.pdbx_seq_one_letter_code
_entity_poly.pdbx_strand_id
1 'polypeptide(L)'
;MVSECQAADAIVLTYACDRPATLDRLSTYWLPELRRLDIKVPVIVVGCKLDLRDEQQMSLEQVMAPIMQQFREIETCIECSALRQIQVPEVFYYAQKAVLHPTAPLFDQESQSLKPRCVRALKRIFILCDHDRDGALSDAELNDFQVRCFNAPLQPTEIVGVKKVVQEKMPEGVNEHGLTLTGFLFLHALFIEKGRLETTWTVLRKFGYDNDLKLRDDLLPSTFKKAPDQSVEMTNEAVDFLKGIFYMFDVDNDGALRPAELDDLFSTAPDSPWSDVPYKDAAEKNVLGGLSLEGFLSEWALMTLLDPASSLANLIYVGYPGDPASAFQITRRRRLDRKKQQSQRNVFQCFVFGPKNAGKSALLNSLIGRNFSTRYTVTTSERFAANFVELPGGIKKTLVMKRFLKIQSTICCPARSLWHLVT
;
A
#
# COMPACT_ATOMS: atom_id res chain seq x y z
N MET A 1 19.94 -19.62 17.39
CA MET A 1 20.41 -18.63 16.40
C MET A 1 19.34 -18.26 15.36
N VAL A 2 18.78 -19.22 14.60
CA VAL A 2 17.81 -18.90 13.53
C VAL A 2 16.57 -18.18 14.05
N SER A 3 15.94 -18.71 15.12
CA SER A 3 14.76 -18.11 15.75
C SER A 3 15.03 -16.69 16.27
N GLU A 4 16.21 -16.46 16.82
CA GLU A 4 16.62 -15.18 17.39
C GLU A 4 16.88 -14.15 16.30
N CYS A 5 17.52 -14.54 15.19
CA CYS A 5 17.69 -13.66 14.02
C CYS A 5 16.34 -13.32 13.35
N GLN A 6 15.40 -14.26 13.31
CA GLN A 6 14.06 -14.02 12.77
C GLN A 6 13.20 -13.12 13.65
N ALA A 7 13.45 -13.11 14.96
CA ALA A 7 12.76 -12.27 15.93
C ALA A 7 13.44 -10.92 16.19
N ALA A 8 14.63 -10.69 15.64
CA ALA A 8 15.38 -9.45 15.85
C ALA A 8 14.84 -8.32 14.97
N ASP A 9 14.88 -7.09 15.47
CA ASP A 9 14.54 -5.90 14.68
C ASP A 9 15.71 -5.42 13.80
N ALA A 10 16.95 -5.72 14.21
CA ALA A 10 18.18 -5.41 13.48
C ALA A 10 19.28 -6.42 13.82
N ILE A 11 20.26 -6.57 12.93
CA ILE A 11 21.43 -7.41 13.16
C ILE A 11 22.68 -6.53 13.19
N VAL A 12 23.47 -6.65 14.25
CA VAL A 12 24.81 -6.08 14.32
C VAL A 12 25.82 -7.17 14.00
N LEU A 13 26.46 -7.07 12.83
CA LEU A 13 27.41 -8.06 12.34
C LEU A 13 28.84 -7.53 12.52
N THR A 14 29.63 -8.19 13.36
CA THR A 14 30.94 -7.69 13.76
C THR A 14 32.10 -8.36 13.02
N TYR A 15 33.16 -7.59 12.77
CA TYR A 15 34.49 -8.09 12.40
C TYR A 15 35.53 -7.41 13.30
N ALA A 16 36.79 -7.83 13.23
CA ALA A 16 37.88 -7.24 14.01
C ALA A 16 38.85 -6.48 13.10
N CYS A 17 39.10 -5.20 13.36
CA CYS A 17 39.96 -4.33 12.55
C CYS A 17 41.43 -4.82 12.48
N ASP A 18 41.87 -5.54 13.52
CA ASP A 18 43.20 -6.18 13.59
C ASP A 18 43.29 -7.50 12.81
N ARG A 19 42.17 -8.03 12.28
CA ARG A 19 42.13 -9.34 11.59
C ARG A 19 41.30 -9.27 10.30
N PRO A 20 41.93 -8.91 9.16
CA PRO A 20 41.26 -8.81 7.86
C PRO A 20 40.45 -10.04 7.46
N ALA A 21 40.92 -11.26 7.79
CA ALA A 21 40.19 -12.50 7.50
C ALA A 21 38.79 -12.57 8.14
N THR A 22 38.53 -11.81 9.22
CA THR A 22 37.20 -11.74 9.82
C THR A 22 36.23 -10.86 9.02
N LEU A 23 36.75 -9.86 8.32
CA LEU A 23 36.00 -9.02 7.38
C LEU A 23 35.63 -9.84 6.14
N ASP A 24 36.54 -10.65 5.61
CA ASP A 24 36.28 -11.55 4.48
C ASP A 24 35.16 -12.56 4.79
N ARG A 25 35.04 -12.98 6.06
CA ARG A 25 33.96 -13.88 6.50
C ARG A 25 32.58 -13.24 6.46
N LEU A 26 32.46 -11.92 6.43
CA LEU A 26 31.18 -11.25 6.29
C LEU A 26 30.52 -11.61 4.95
N SER A 27 31.24 -11.39 3.85
CA SER A 27 30.74 -11.61 2.49
C SER A 27 30.73 -13.08 2.08
N THR A 28 31.68 -13.88 2.58
CA THR A 28 31.81 -15.30 2.20
C THR A 28 30.91 -16.26 2.98
N TYR A 29 30.46 -15.88 4.19
CA TYR A 29 29.68 -16.76 5.05
C TYR A 29 28.45 -16.07 5.66
N TRP A 30 28.65 -15.00 6.44
CA TRP A 30 27.57 -14.48 7.28
C TRP A 30 26.42 -13.85 6.49
N LEU A 31 26.71 -12.97 5.54
CA LEU A 31 25.68 -12.32 4.73
C LEU A 31 24.94 -13.33 3.82
N PRO A 32 25.62 -14.26 3.11
CA PRO A 32 24.94 -15.35 2.42
C PRO A 32 24.06 -16.22 3.33
N GLU A 33 24.50 -16.48 4.55
CA GLU A 33 23.74 -17.29 5.52
C GLU A 33 22.48 -16.55 6.01
N LEU A 34 22.56 -15.24 6.27
CA LEU A 34 21.38 -14.42 6.59
C LEU A 34 20.35 -14.46 5.47
N ARG A 35 20.78 -14.36 4.21
CA ARG A 35 19.89 -14.52 3.04
C ARG A 35 19.29 -15.91 2.95
N ARG A 36 20.08 -16.96 3.18
CA ARG A 36 19.63 -18.36 3.18
C ARG A 36 18.53 -18.60 4.22
N LEU A 37 18.57 -17.86 5.33
CA LEU A 37 17.60 -17.91 6.42
C LEU A 37 16.37 -16.99 6.20
N ASP A 38 16.28 -16.30 5.07
CA ASP A 38 15.25 -15.29 4.74
C ASP A 38 15.12 -14.18 5.78
N ILE A 39 16.26 -13.74 6.34
CA ILE A 39 16.30 -12.62 7.27
C ILE A 39 16.20 -11.30 6.51
N LYS A 40 15.20 -10.48 6.84
CA LYS A 40 14.87 -9.21 6.14
C LYS A 40 15.11 -7.95 6.96
N VAL A 41 15.69 -8.10 8.15
CA VAL A 41 15.96 -6.98 9.06
C VAL A 41 17.26 -6.28 8.65
N PRO A 42 17.40 -4.97 8.92
CA PRO A 42 18.61 -4.23 8.57
C PRO A 42 19.85 -4.78 9.25
N VAL A 43 20.97 -4.75 8.54
CA VAL A 43 22.29 -5.18 9.02
C VAL A 43 23.19 -3.96 9.21
N ILE A 44 23.78 -3.84 10.39
CA ILE A 44 24.84 -2.87 10.69
C ILE A 44 26.15 -3.63 10.79
N VAL A 45 27.10 -3.32 9.92
CA VAL A 45 28.44 -3.92 9.99
C VAL A 45 29.32 -3.12 10.94
N VAL A 46 29.99 -3.81 11.87
CA VAL A 46 30.79 -3.14 12.90
C VAL A 46 32.20 -3.71 12.98
N GLY A 47 33.19 -2.88 12.67
CA GLY A 47 34.61 -3.19 12.89
C GLY A 47 34.99 -2.91 14.33
N CYS A 48 35.18 -3.95 15.12
CA CYS A 48 35.60 -3.84 16.51
C CYS A 48 37.13 -3.74 16.62
N LYS A 49 37.59 -3.25 17.78
CA LYS A 49 39.01 -3.09 18.11
C LYS A 49 39.74 -2.11 17.18
N LEU A 50 39.08 -1.00 16.86
CA LEU A 50 39.67 0.08 16.07
C LEU A 50 41.02 0.57 16.63
N ASP A 51 41.23 0.46 17.95
CA ASP A 51 42.48 0.79 18.63
C ASP A 51 43.69 -0.09 18.25
N LEU A 52 43.45 -1.22 17.58
CA LEU A 52 44.47 -2.14 17.07
C LEU A 52 44.58 -2.11 15.54
N ARG A 53 43.87 -1.21 14.87
CA ARG A 53 43.91 -1.08 13.41
C ARG A 53 45.26 -0.54 12.96
N ASP A 54 45.84 -1.16 11.95
CA ASP A 54 47.07 -0.68 11.32
C ASP A 54 46.76 0.52 10.40
N GLU A 55 47.49 1.62 10.57
CA GLU A 55 47.35 2.86 9.80
C GLU A 55 47.60 2.66 8.29
N GLN A 56 48.32 1.60 7.91
CA GLN A 56 48.58 1.26 6.50
C GLN A 56 47.41 0.54 5.81
N GLN A 57 46.37 0.15 6.55
CA GLN A 57 45.20 -0.49 5.97
C GLN A 57 44.39 0.49 5.11
N MET A 58 43.74 -0.05 4.07
CA MET A 58 42.80 0.70 3.23
C MET A 58 41.68 1.32 4.04
N SER A 59 41.10 2.43 3.56
CA SER A 59 39.98 3.09 4.25
C SER A 59 38.75 2.19 4.29
N LEU A 60 37.93 2.34 5.35
CA LEU A 60 36.72 1.55 5.53
C LEU A 60 35.80 1.63 4.30
N GLU A 61 35.64 2.84 3.78
CA GLU A 61 34.80 3.15 2.62
C GLU A 61 35.24 2.37 1.38
N GLN A 62 36.56 2.29 1.12
CA GLN A 62 37.10 1.56 -0.03
C GLN A 62 36.84 0.06 0.06
N VAL A 63 36.95 -0.51 1.27
CA VAL A 63 36.77 -1.95 1.48
C VAL A 63 35.29 -2.34 1.51
N MET A 64 34.43 -1.52 2.11
CA MET A 64 33.02 -1.82 2.29
C MET A 64 32.15 -1.48 1.08
N ALA A 65 32.53 -0.52 0.24
CA ALA A 65 31.77 -0.15 -0.95
C ALA A 65 31.36 -1.35 -1.84
N PRO A 66 32.27 -2.26 -2.26
CA PRO A 66 31.89 -3.42 -3.05
C PRO A 66 31.00 -4.41 -2.29
N ILE A 67 31.19 -4.56 -0.98
CA ILE A 67 30.38 -5.44 -0.13
C ILE A 67 28.95 -4.90 -0.02
N MET A 68 28.77 -3.61 0.23
CA MET A 68 27.45 -2.98 0.32
C MET A 68 26.71 -2.96 -1.02
N GLN A 69 27.43 -2.90 -2.15
CA GLN A 69 26.83 -3.09 -3.47
C GLN A 69 26.27 -4.50 -3.67
N GLN A 70 26.97 -5.52 -3.15
CA GLN A 70 26.54 -6.92 -3.22
C GLN A 70 25.46 -7.25 -2.17
N PHE A 71 25.52 -6.63 -1.00
CA PHE A 71 24.70 -6.89 0.18
C PHE A 71 23.92 -5.64 0.62
N ARG A 72 22.76 -5.45 -0.01
CA ARG A 72 21.86 -4.29 0.15
C ARG A 72 21.15 -4.23 1.50
N GLU A 73 21.14 -5.34 2.23
CA GLU A 73 20.67 -5.40 3.61
C GLU A 73 21.60 -4.66 4.59
N ILE A 74 22.83 -4.33 4.17
CA ILE A 74 23.75 -3.51 4.97
C ILE A 74 23.34 -2.04 4.85
N GLU A 75 22.87 -1.47 5.96
CA GLU A 75 22.46 -0.06 6.02
C GLU A 75 23.66 0.87 6.25
N THR A 76 24.61 0.45 7.10
CA THR A 76 25.84 1.21 7.35
C THR A 76 26.96 0.33 7.88
N CYS A 77 28.19 0.84 7.81
CA CYS A 77 29.37 0.25 8.41
C CYS A 77 30.07 1.26 9.33
N ILE A 78 30.45 0.82 10.52
CA ILE A 78 31.06 1.67 11.55
C ILE A 78 32.23 0.93 12.18
N GLU A 79 33.34 1.61 12.43
CA GLU A 79 34.43 1.07 13.23
C GLU A 79 34.38 1.66 14.64
N CYS A 80 34.63 0.83 15.66
CA CYS A 80 34.54 1.23 17.05
C CYS A 80 35.66 0.59 17.90
N SER A 81 35.96 1.23 19.01
CA SER A 81 36.82 0.66 20.06
C SER A 81 36.07 0.69 21.38
N ALA A 82 35.68 -0.48 21.88
CA ALA A 82 35.10 -0.60 23.21
C ALA A 82 36.11 -0.27 24.31
N LEU A 83 37.40 -0.54 24.09
CA LEU A 83 38.46 -0.23 25.06
C LEU A 83 38.64 1.29 25.20
N ARG A 84 38.70 2.01 24.06
CA ARG A 84 38.87 3.46 24.05
C ARG A 84 37.56 4.25 24.07
N GLN A 85 36.41 3.56 24.10
CA GLN A 85 35.06 4.14 24.04
C GLN A 85 34.86 5.03 22.79
N ILE A 86 35.40 4.59 21.65
CA ILE A 86 35.27 5.29 20.37
C ILE A 86 34.10 4.71 19.60
N GLN A 87 33.16 5.56 19.18
CA GLN A 87 32.03 5.25 18.30
C GLN A 87 31.07 4.14 18.77
N VAL A 88 31.15 3.73 20.05
CA VAL A 88 30.29 2.69 20.61
C VAL A 88 28.81 3.14 20.66
N PRO A 89 28.46 4.35 21.15
CA PRO A 89 27.08 4.83 21.11
C PRO A 89 26.49 4.89 19.69
N GLU A 90 27.32 5.22 18.70
CA GLU A 90 26.95 5.36 17.31
C GLU A 90 26.48 4.02 16.73
N VAL A 91 27.12 2.91 17.07
CA VAL A 91 26.66 1.56 16.67
C VAL A 91 25.19 1.34 17.06
N PHE A 92 24.84 1.65 18.30
CA PHE A 92 23.46 1.49 18.78
C PHE A 92 22.51 2.51 18.15
N TYR A 93 22.96 3.76 17.97
CA TYR A 93 22.19 4.80 17.30
C TYR A 93 21.82 4.40 15.87
N TYR A 94 22.77 3.93 15.08
CA TYR A 94 22.52 3.52 13.69
C TYR A 94 21.68 2.25 13.59
N ALA A 95 21.85 1.29 14.52
CA ALA A 95 20.97 0.12 14.60
C ALA A 95 19.51 0.54 14.86
N GLN A 96 19.28 1.41 15.84
CA GLN A 96 17.94 1.94 16.11
C GLN A 96 17.41 2.74 14.92
N LYS A 97 18.23 3.61 14.33
CA LYS A 97 17.84 4.45 13.19
C LYS A 97 17.40 3.60 11.99
N ALA A 98 18.08 2.49 11.70
CA ALA A 98 17.73 1.61 10.61
C ALA A 98 16.35 0.95 10.78
N VAL A 99 15.97 0.61 12.02
CA VAL A 99 14.64 0.08 12.34
C VAL A 99 13.58 1.18 12.28
N LEU A 100 13.89 2.35 12.84
CA LEU A 100 12.96 3.46 12.90
C LEU A 100 12.78 4.15 11.54
N HIS A 101 13.73 4.06 10.63
CA HIS A 101 13.71 4.80 9.37
C HIS A 101 14.19 3.91 8.22
N PRO A 102 13.49 2.81 7.90
CA PRO A 102 13.99 1.82 6.96
C PRO A 102 14.11 2.41 5.55
N THR A 103 15.22 2.10 4.87
CA THR A 103 15.47 2.55 3.48
C THR A 103 14.64 1.74 2.48
N ALA A 104 14.50 0.44 2.74
CA ALA A 104 13.92 -0.55 1.84
C ALA A 104 12.54 -0.20 1.24
N PRO A 105 11.55 0.36 1.97
CA PRO A 105 10.27 0.72 1.36
C PRO A 105 10.32 2.02 0.55
N LEU A 106 11.31 2.90 0.79
CA LEU A 106 11.36 4.24 0.19
C LEU A 106 12.09 4.26 -1.15
N PHE A 107 13.24 3.58 -1.23
CA PHE A 107 14.21 3.82 -2.29
C PHE A 107 14.76 2.50 -2.84
N ASP A 108 14.93 2.47 -4.16
CA ASP A 108 15.60 1.40 -4.87
C ASP A 108 17.04 1.81 -5.16
N GLN A 109 17.98 1.11 -4.53
CA GLN A 109 19.41 1.39 -4.70
C GLN A 109 19.94 0.98 -6.08
N GLU A 110 19.25 0.10 -6.83
CA GLU A 110 19.69 -0.31 -8.16
C GLU A 110 19.35 0.76 -9.20
N SER A 111 18.09 1.20 -9.23
CA SER A 111 17.65 2.25 -10.15
C SER A 111 17.96 3.68 -9.67
N GLN A 112 18.51 3.82 -8.45
CA GLN A 112 18.74 5.11 -7.79
C GLN A 112 17.48 6.00 -7.83
N SER A 113 16.33 5.42 -7.48
CA SER A 113 15.04 6.09 -7.56
C SER A 113 14.13 5.75 -6.41
N LEU A 114 13.17 6.63 -6.12
CA LEU A 114 12.08 6.32 -5.19
C LEU A 114 11.29 5.11 -5.69
N LYS A 115 10.87 4.24 -4.77
CA LYS A 115 9.99 3.11 -5.10
C LYS A 115 8.58 3.59 -5.42
N PRO A 116 7.81 2.87 -6.26
CA PRO A 116 6.48 3.29 -6.68
C PRO A 116 5.56 3.66 -5.51
N ARG A 117 5.51 2.85 -4.44
CA ARG A 117 4.68 3.15 -3.26
C ARG A 117 5.07 4.44 -2.56
N CYS A 118 6.38 4.74 -2.47
CA CYS A 118 6.87 5.98 -1.88
C CYS A 118 6.47 7.19 -2.74
N VAL A 119 6.59 7.07 -4.06
CA VAL A 119 6.13 8.10 -5.01
C VAL A 119 4.63 8.35 -4.84
N ARG A 120 3.81 7.31 -4.77
CA ARG A 120 2.35 7.44 -4.58
C ARG A 120 1.99 8.10 -3.25
N ALA A 121 2.65 7.71 -2.16
CA ALA A 121 2.43 8.30 -0.84
C ALA A 121 2.82 9.80 -0.82
N LEU A 122 3.99 10.14 -1.35
CA LEU A 122 4.45 11.53 -1.46
C LEU A 122 3.60 12.36 -2.42
N LYS A 123 3.12 11.79 -3.53
CA LYS A 123 2.15 12.42 -4.44
C LYS A 123 0.87 12.80 -3.72
N ARG A 124 0.32 11.89 -2.91
CA ARG A 124 -0.86 12.21 -2.08
C ARG A 124 -0.57 13.35 -1.10
N ILE A 125 0.60 13.35 -0.47
CA ILE A 125 0.99 14.41 0.47
C ILE A 125 1.07 15.75 -0.25
N PHE A 126 1.70 15.79 -1.42
CA PHE A 126 1.77 16.97 -2.27
C PHE A 126 0.37 17.52 -2.58
N ILE A 127 -0.55 16.67 -3.06
CA ILE A 127 -1.94 17.07 -3.38
C ILE A 127 -2.70 17.58 -2.15
N LEU A 128 -2.39 17.09 -0.95
CA LEU A 128 -3.00 17.59 0.29
C LEU A 128 -2.43 18.93 0.75
N CYS A 129 -1.27 19.32 0.25
CA CYS A 129 -0.59 20.58 0.56
C CYS A 129 -0.80 21.66 -0.50
N ASP A 130 -1.08 21.25 -1.74
CA ASP A 130 -1.50 22.13 -2.84
C ASP A 130 -2.97 22.53 -2.61
N HIS A 131 -3.16 23.64 -1.90
CA HIS A 131 -4.46 24.09 -1.41
C HIS A 131 -5.28 24.77 -2.51
N ASP A 132 -4.63 25.50 -3.40
CA ASP A 132 -5.28 26.15 -4.54
C ASP A 132 -5.38 25.26 -5.80
N ARG A 133 -4.69 24.12 -5.79
CA ARG A 133 -4.73 23.08 -6.83
C ARG A 133 -4.16 23.56 -8.16
N ASP A 134 -3.16 24.44 -8.11
CA ASP A 134 -2.48 24.94 -9.29
C ASP A 134 -1.36 24.02 -9.79
N GLY A 135 -1.08 22.93 -9.06
CA GLY A 135 -0.08 21.92 -9.40
C GLY A 135 1.34 22.25 -8.92
N ALA A 136 1.51 23.29 -8.10
CA ALA A 136 2.75 23.64 -7.44
C ALA A 136 2.53 23.95 -5.95
N LEU A 137 3.59 23.92 -5.14
CA LEU A 137 3.57 24.47 -3.79
C LEU A 137 4.17 25.88 -3.82
N SER A 138 3.33 26.86 -3.60
CA SER A 138 3.71 28.26 -3.39
C SER A 138 4.62 28.42 -2.16
N ASP A 139 5.22 29.59 -1.98
CA ASP A 139 6.05 29.87 -0.79
C ASP A 139 5.24 29.70 0.51
N ALA A 140 3.97 30.08 0.49
CA ALA A 140 3.07 29.95 1.64
C ALA A 140 2.78 28.48 1.95
N GLU A 141 2.38 27.69 0.95
CA GLU A 141 2.08 26.27 1.15
C GLU A 141 3.32 25.45 1.52
N LEU A 142 4.47 25.78 0.94
CA LEU A 142 5.73 25.14 1.30
C LEU A 142 6.14 25.45 2.75
N ASN A 143 5.92 26.69 3.21
CA ASN A 143 6.12 27.05 4.60
C ASN A 143 5.12 26.34 5.54
N ASP A 144 3.84 26.28 5.17
CA ASP A 144 2.81 25.59 5.96
C ASP A 144 3.09 24.09 6.06
N PHE A 145 3.53 23.47 4.96
CA PHE A 145 4.03 22.11 4.93
C PHE A 145 5.20 21.91 5.90
N GLN A 146 6.19 22.82 5.88
CA GLN A 146 7.33 22.76 6.79
C GLN A 146 6.88 22.86 8.26
N VAL A 147 6.06 23.86 8.60
CA VAL A 147 5.55 24.06 9.96
C VAL A 147 4.79 22.83 10.43
N ARG A 148 3.94 22.27 9.56
CA ARG A 148 3.19 21.04 9.88
C ARG A 148 4.11 19.87 10.18
N CYS A 149 5.14 19.64 9.37
CA CYS A 149 5.99 18.46 9.48
C CYS A 149 7.06 18.57 10.57
N PHE A 150 7.67 19.75 10.71
CA PHE A 150 8.88 19.97 11.51
C PHE A 150 8.71 20.97 12.65
N ASN A 151 7.51 21.55 12.81
CA ASN A 151 7.19 22.55 13.83
C ASN A 151 8.13 23.79 13.80
N ALA A 152 8.65 24.12 12.62
CA ALA A 152 9.51 25.27 12.39
C ALA A 152 9.23 25.87 11.00
N PRO A 153 9.11 27.20 10.85
CA PRO A 153 8.93 27.83 9.55
C PRO A 153 10.24 27.89 8.77
N LEU A 154 10.15 28.02 7.44
CA LEU A 154 11.30 28.35 6.59
C LEU A 154 11.41 29.88 6.47
N GLN A 155 12.62 30.41 6.58
CA GLN A 155 12.89 31.78 6.19
C GLN A 155 12.74 31.94 4.66
N PRO A 156 12.32 33.11 4.15
CA PRO A 156 12.18 33.32 2.71
C PRO A 156 13.45 33.00 1.91
N THR A 157 14.63 33.28 2.48
CA THR A 157 15.93 32.95 1.88
C THR A 157 16.18 31.45 1.79
N GLU A 158 15.68 30.67 2.76
CA GLU A 158 15.79 29.21 2.75
C GLU A 158 14.88 28.61 1.67
N ILE A 159 13.66 29.15 1.50
CA ILE A 159 12.72 28.73 0.44
C ILE A 159 13.36 28.94 -0.94
N VAL A 160 13.91 30.13 -1.19
CA VAL A 160 14.64 30.42 -2.44
C VAL A 160 15.82 29.47 -2.62
N GLY A 161 16.57 29.19 -1.55
CA GLY A 161 17.67 28.23 -1.57
C GLY A 161 17.24 26.81 -1.96
N VAL A 162 16.14 26.31 -1.39
CA VAL A 162 15.56 25.01 -1.72
C VAL A 162 15.15 24.96 -3.20
N LYS A 163 14.38 25.95 -3.68
CA LYS A 163 13.95 26.04 -5.08
C LYS A 163 15.14 26.09 -6.03
N LYS A 164 16.18 26.84 -5.71
CA LYS A 164 17.41 26.92 -6.50
C LYS A 164 18.11 25.57 -6.62
N VAL A 165 18.27 24.84 -5.52
CA VAL A 165 18.88 23.49 -5.52
C VAL A 165 18.09 22.51 -6.40
N VAL A 166 16.77 22.60 -6.38
CA VAL A 166 15.91 21.79 -7.26
C VAL A 166 16.12 22.20 -8.71
N GLN A 167 15.97 23.48 -9.03
CA GLN A 167 16.02 23.99 -10.39
C GLN A 167 17.38 23.76 -11.08
N GLU A 168 18.49 23.77 -10.32
CA GLU A 168 19.83 23.46 -10.82
C GLU A 168 19.97 22.02 -11.34
N LYS A 169 19.25 21.07 -10.74
CA LYS A 169 19.33 19.64 -11.10
C LYS A 169 18.11 19.12 -11.86
N MET A 170 16.98 19.80 -11.71
CA MET A 170 15.67 19.42 -12.21
C MET A 170 14.92 20.71 -12.60
N PRO A 171 15.17 21.27 -13.80
CA PRO A 171 14.59 22.55 -14.23
C PRO A 171 13.06 22.61 -14.14
N GLU A 172 12.38 21.52 -14.47
CA GLU A 172 10.92 21.33 -14.36
C GLU A 172 10.42 21.15 -12.92
N GLY A 173 11.33 21.04 -11.95
CA GLY A 173 11.02 20.90 -10.54
C GLY A 173 10.49 22.19 -9.90
N VAL A 174 10.65 23.33 -10.57
CA VAL A 174 10.13 24.63 -10.13
C VAL A 174 9.53 25.36 -11.33
N ASN A 175 8.33 25.91 -11.17
CA ASN A 175 7.66 26.75 -12.16
C ASN A 175 7.32 28.12 -11.56
N GLU A 176 6.56 28.95 -12.29
CA GLU A 176 6.12 30.28 -11.85
C GLU A 176 5.26 30.26 -10.58
N HIS A 177 4.56 29.15 -10.33
CA HIS A 177 3.67 28.95 -9.18
C HIS A 177 4.43 28.47 -7.94
N GLY A 178 5.47 27.66 -8.12
CA GLY A 178 6.34 27.23 -7.03
C GLY A 178 7.00 25.88 -7.28
N LEU A 179 7.11 25.08 -6.22
CA LEU A 179 7.74 23.75 -6.27
C LEU A 179 6.75 22.75 -6.87
N THR A 180 7.07 22.14 -8.01
CA THR A 180 6.18 21.17 -8.67
C THR A 180 6.23 19.80 -7.98
N LEU A 181 5.28 18.90 -8.28
CA LEU A 181 5.32 17.52 -7.80
C LEU A 181 6.66 16.84 -8.14
N THR A 182 7.18 17.05 -9.34
CA THR A 182 8.47 16.52 -9.78
C THR A 182 9.61 17.04 -8.89
N GLY A 183 9.61 18.34 -8.58
CA GLY A 183 10.57 18.94 -7.67
C GLY A 183 10.46 18.41 -6.24
N PHE A 184 9.24 18.22 -5.75
CA PHE A 184 8.96 17.66 -4.42
C PHE A 184 9.48 16.22 -4.28
N LEU A 185 9.21 15.36 -5.27
CA LEU A 185 9.74 13.99 -5.30
C LEU A 185 11.27 13.99 -5.39
N PHE A 186 11.85 14.86 -6.21
CA PHE A 186 13.28 15.02 -6.34
C PHE A 186 13.96 15.41 -5.01
N LEU A 187 13.38 16.35 -4.25
CA LEU A 187 13.89 16.73 -2.93
C LEU A 187 13.93 15.53 -1.96
N HIS A 188 12.86 14.73 -1.94
CA HIS A 188 12.82 13.54 -1.10
C HIS A 188 13.83 12.47 -1.52
N ALA A 189 14.04 12.26 -2.82
CA ALA A 189 15.12 11.41 -3.32
C ALA A 189 16.49 11.92 -2.84
N LEU A 190 16.75 13.23 -2.98
CA LEU A 190 18.00 13.86 -2.55
C LEU A 190 18.26 13.74 -1.05
N PHE A 191 17.22 13.83 -0.20
CA PHE A 191 17.36 13.60 1.24
C PHE A 191 17.77 12.16 1.55
N ILE A 192 17.16 11.19 0.86
CA ILE A 192 17.47 9.77 1.05
C ILE A 192 18.91 9.47 0.61
N GLU A 193 19.32 9.93 -0.56
CA GLU A 193 20.70 9.77 -1.07
C GLU A 193 21.75 10.38 -0.12
N LYS A 194 21.41 11.46 0.57
CA LYS A 194 22.28 12.10 1.58
C LYS A 194 22.19 11.45 2.98
N GLY A 195 21.54 10.30 3.12
CA GLY A 195 21.39 9.57 4.39
C GLY A 195 20.44 10.23 5.41
N ARG A 196 19.60 11.17 4.95
CA ARG A 196 18.61 11.91 5.75
C ARG A 196 17.21 11.31 5.66
N LEU A 197 17.13 9.98 5.81
CA LEU A 197 15.88 9.20 5.74
C LEU A 197 14.80 9.73 6.71
N GLU A 198 15.22 10.20 7.88
CA GLU A 198 14.36 10.73 8.94
C GLU A 198 13.49 11.90 8.44
N THR A 199 14.00 12.75 7.56
CA THR A 199 13.23 13.87 6.98
C THR A 199 12.01 13.34 6.21
N THR A 200 12.22 12.37 5.32
CA THR A 200 11.13 11.76 4.53
C THR A 200 10.17 10.97 5.41
N TRP A 201 10.68 10.19 6.37
CA TRP A 201 9.84 9.44 7.30
C TRP A 201 9.01 10.32 8.23
N THR A 202 9.55 11.46 8.66
CA THR A 202 8.82 12.43 9.49
C THR A 202 7.60 12.96 8.73
N VAL A 203 7.79 13.33 7.45
CA VAL A 203 6.71 13.76 6.55
C VAL A 203 5.68 12.64 6.38
N LEU A 204 6.10 11.43 6.01
CA LEU A 204 5.19 10.28 5.86
C LEU A 204 4.36 10.01 7.12
N ARG A 205 4.99 10.00 8.30
CA ARG A 205 4.31 9.76 9.58
C ARG A 205 3.35 10.89 9.96
N LYS A 206 3.70 12.14 9.69
CA LYS A 206 2.83 13.29 9.94
C LYS A 206 1.54 13.22 9.11
N PHE A 207 1.61 12.59 7.94
CA PHE A 207 0.46 12.33 7.07
C PHE A 207 -0.16 10.94 7.27
N GLY A 208 0.25 10.24 8.32
CA GLY A 208 -0.43 9.04 8.79
C GLY A 208 0.06 7.74 8.20
N TYR A 209 1.20 7.71 7.52
CA TYR A 209 1.75 6.48 6.94
C TYR A 209 2.54 5.65 7.97
N ASP A 210 2.45 4.32 7.83
CA ASP A 210 3.29 3.33 8.50
C ASP A 210 4.54 2.97 7.69
N ASN A 211 5.32 1.99 8.18
CA ASN A 211 6.54 1.53 7.52
C ASN A 211 6.28 0.74 6.21
N ASP A 212 5.04 0.30 5.97
CA ASP A 212 4.61 -0.34 4.72
C ASP A 212 4.04 0.68 3.70
N LEU A 213 4.10 1.97 4.04
CA LEU A 213 3.54 3.08 3.29
C LEU A 213 2.03 2.97 3.08
N LYS A 214 1.34 2.43 4.10
CA LYS A 214 -0.11 2.42 4.21
C LYS A 214 -0.56 3.39 5.29
N LEU A 215 -1.80 3.86 5.19
CA LEU A 215 -2.39 4.67 6.25
C LEU A 215 -2.55 3.79 7.49
N ARG A 216 -2.05 4.27 8.62
CA ARG A 216 -2.11 3.55 9.89
C ARG A 216 -3.57 3.28 10.28
N ASP A 217 -3.81 2.09 10.83
CA ASP A 217 -5.14 1.64 11.25
C ASP A 217 -5.79 2.55 12.29
N ASP A 218 -5.01 3.27 13.11
CA ASP A 218 -5.54 4.21 14.12
C ASP A 218 -6.26 5.42 13.50
N LEU A 219 -5.97 5.73 12.23
CA LEU A 219 -6.63 6.78 11.46
C LEU A 219 -7.89 6.27 10.75
N LEU A 220 -8.08 4.95 10.66
CA LEU A 220 -9.25 4.34 10.06
C LEU A 220 -10.30 4.10 11.15
N PRO A 221 -11.53 4.63 11.01
CA PRO A 221 -12.63 4.33 11.91
C PRO A 221 -12.74 2.83 12.24
N SER A 222 -12.61 2.49 13.52
CA SER A 222 -12.71 1.10 14.03
C SER A 222 -14.15 0.55 14.04
N THR A 223 -15.07 1.19 13.31
CA THR A 223 -16.52 1.13 13.51
C THR A 223 -17.23 0.01 12.75
N PHE A 224 -16.51 -0.85 12.02
CA PHE A 224 -17.12 -1.96 11.27
C PHE A 224 -17.53 -3.18 12.13
N LYS A 225 -17.60 -3.04 13.46
CA LYS A 225 -18.10 -4.08 14.37
C LYS A 225 -19.59 -4.34 14.10
N LYS A 226 -19.89 -5.43 13.41
CA LYS A 226 -21.24 -5.81 12.97
C LYS A 226 -21.67 -7.16 13.53
N ALA A 227 -22.98 -7.39 13.67
CA ALA A 227 -23.51 -8.72 13.97
C ALA A 227 -23.35 -9.67 12.76
N PRO A 228 -23.35 -11.00 12.95
CA PRO A 228 -23.17 -11.98 11.87
C PRO A 228 -24.19 -11.85 10.72
N ASP A 229 -25.40 -11.36 10.99
CA ASP A 229 -26.45 -11.17 10.00
C ASP A 229 -26.55 -9.73 9.46
N GLN A 230 -25.54 -8.90 9.69
CA GLN A 230 -25.37 -7.56 9.12
C GLN A 230 -24.25 -7.54 8.07
N SER A 231 -24.38 -6.63 7.11
CA SER A 231 -23.35 -6.24 6.13
C SER A 231 -23.02 -4.75 6.28
N VAL A 232 -21.82 -4.37 5.84
CA VAL A 232 -21.43 -2.99 5.63
C VAL A 232 -21.72 -2.64 4.17
N GLU A 233 -22.29 -1.46 3.92
CA GLU A 233 -22.53 -0.92 2.59
C GLU A 233 -22.08 0.55 2.57
N MET A 234 -21.72 1.07 1.41
CA MET A 234 -21.48 2.50 1.26
C MET A 234 -22.80 3.29 1.39
N THR A 235 -22.68 4.54 1.80
CA THR A 235 -23.80 5.49 1.73
C THR A 235 -23.98 6.01 0.31
N ASN A 236 -25.15 6.59 0.03
CA ASN A 236 -25.42 7.19 -1.28
C ASN A 236 -24.45 8.34 -1.59
N GLU A 237 -24.06 9.12 -0.58
CA GLU A 237 -23.09 10.21 -0.71
C GLU A 237 -21.71 9.70 -1.16
N ALA A 238 -21.21 8.62 -0.54
CA ALA A 238 -19.96 8.00 -0.96
C ALA A 238 -20.06 7.41 -2.38
N VAL A 239 -21.19 6.79 -2.72
CA VAL A 239 -21.44 6.27 -4.07
C VAL A 239 -21.50 7.39 -5.12
N ASP A 240 -22.12 8.53 -4.80
CA ASP A 240 -22.22 9.67 -5.72
C ASP A 240 -20.85 10.34 -5.91
N PHE A 241 -20.03 10.43 -4.86
CA PHE A 241 -18.62 10.82 -5.00
C PHE A 241 -17.87 9.89 -5.95
N LEU A 242 -18.03 8.57 -5.79
CA LEU A 242 -17.38 7.58 -6.65
C LEU A 242 -17.82 7.70 -8.12
N LYS A 243 -19.09 8.01 -8.39
CA LYS A 243 -19.55 8.32 -9.76
C LYS A 243 -18.85 9.56 -10.30
N GLY A 244 -18.71 10.62 -9.50
CA GLY A 244 -17.99 11.83 -9.90
C GLY A 244 -16.53 11.55 -10.26
N ILE A 245 -15.83 10.79 -9.41
CA ILE A 245 -14.46 10.35 -9.68
C ILE A 245 -14.39 9.47 -10.94
N PHE A 246 -15.33 8.56 -11.15
CA PHE A 246 -15.37 7.75 -12.37
C PHE A 246 -15.35 8.63 -13.63
N TYR A 247 -16.27 9.59 -13.72
CA TYR A 247 -16.35 10.47 -14.89
C TYR A 247 -15.17 11.42 -15.02
N MET A 248 -14.51 11.77 -13.92
CA MET A 248 -13.30 12.58 -13.94
C MET A 248 -12.10 11.86 -14.58
N PHE A 249 -12.03 10.53 -14.43
CA PHE A 249 -10.93 9.70 -14.93
C PHE A 249 -11.27 8.94 -16.23
N ASP A 250 -12.53 8.95 -16.67
CA ASP A 250 -12.96 8.49 -18.00
C ASP A 250 -12.60 9.55 -19.05
N VAL A 251 -11.30 9.66 -19.35
CA VAL A 251 -10.73 10.79 -20.11
C VAL A 251 -11.22 10.77 -21.55
N ASP A 252 -11.38 9.57 -22.12
CA ASP A 252 -11.88 9.42 -23.49
C ASP A 252 -13.42 9.33 -23.59
N ASN A 253 -14.12 9.41 -22.46
CA ASN A 253 -15.58 9.39 -22.33
C ASN A 253 -16.21 8.15 -23.02
N ASP A 254 -15.52 7.01 -22.98
CA ASP A 254 -16.02 5.75 -23.55
C ASP A 254 -16.97 5.01 -22.59
N GLY A 255 -17.16 5.54 -21.38
CA GLY A 255 -18.02 4.98 -20.35
C GLY A 255 -17.39 3.82 -19.59
N ALA A 256 -16.08 3.61 -19.71
CA ALA A 256 -15.35 2.54 -19.05
C ALA A 256 -13.89 2.88 -18.73
N LEU A 257 -13.51 2.80 -17.45
CA LEU A 257 -12.13 3.05 -17.02
C LEU A 257 -11.19 1.94 -17.45
N ARG A 258 -10.26 2.25 -18.34
CA ARG A 258 -9.18 1.37 -18.79
C ARG A 258 -8.15 1.13 -17.69
N PRO A 259 -7.28 0.11 -17.83
CA PRO A 259 -6.25 -0.16 -16.83
C PRO A 259 -5.35 1.04 -16.50
N ALA A 260 -5.03 1.88 -17.49
CA ALA A 260 -4.23 3.10 -17.27
C ALA A 260 -5.01 4.15 -16.44
N GLU A 261 -6.27 4.41 -16.79
CA GLU A 261 -7.13 5.36 -16.07
C GLU A 261 -7.41 4.91 -14.64
N LEU A 262 -7.57 3.60 -14.42
CA LEU A 262 -7.66 3.03 -13.08
C LEU A 262 -6.36 3.18 -12.29
N ASP A 263 -5.19 3.05 -12.93
CA ASP A 263 -3.92 3.27 -12.26
C ASP A 263 -3.74 4.74 -11.86
N ASP A 264 -4.17 5.67 -12.72
CA ASP A 264 -4.18 7.10 -12.43
C ASP A 264 -5.15 7.46 -11.29
N LEU A 265 -6.35 6.89 -11.28
CA LEU A 265 -7.34 7.05 -10.22
C LEU A 265 -6.78 6.60 -8.86
N PHE A 266 -6.10 5.46 -8.82
CA PHE A 266 -5.46 4.93 -7.61
C PHE A 266 -3.99 5.35 -7.46
N SER A 267 -3.53 6.39 -8.15
CA SER A 267 -2.13 6.82 -8.12
C SER A 267 -1.68 7.41 -6.77
N THR A 268 -2.61 7.64 -5.85
CA THR A 268 -2.38 8.07 -4.47
C THR A 268 -2.60 6.95 -3.45
N ALA A 269 -3.04 5.76 -3.89
CA ALA A 269 -3.15 4.56 -3.07
C ALA A 269 -1.85 3.74 -3.14
N PRO A 270 -1.51 2.93 -2.12
CA PRO A 270 -0.29 2.12 -2.11
C PRO A 270 -0.15 1.25 -3.36
N ASP A 271 -1.24 0.62 -3.77
CA ASP A 271 -1.36 -0.15 -5.00
C ASP A 271 -2.80 -0.02 -5.51
N SER A 272 -3.06 -0.46 -6.75
CA SER A 272 -4.44 -0.61 -7.22
C SER A 272 -5.13 -1.75 -6.46
N PRO A 273 -6.29 -1.51 -5.80
CA PRO A 273 -6.92 -2.49 -4.93
C PRO A 273 -7.50 -3.70 -5.68
N TRP A 274 -7.64 -3.61 -7.02
CA TRP A 274 -8.36 -4.61 -7.82
C TRP A 274 -7.49 -5.41 -8.78
N SER A 275 -6.17 -5.26 -8.70
CA SER A 275 -5.22 -5.98 -9.56
C SER A 275 -5.12 -7.48 -9.24
N ASP A 276 -5.43 -7.86 -8.01
CA ASP A 276 -5.30 -9.22 -7.49
C ASP A 276 -6.63 -9.84 -7.07
N VAL A 277 -6.62 -11.16 -6.87
CA VAL A 277 -7.77 -11.89 -6.32
C VAL A 277 -8.08 -11.36 -4.90
N PRO A 278 -9.36 -11.24 -4.49
CA PRO A 278 -10.56 -11.74 -5.17
C PRO A 278 -11.19 -10.82 -6.22
N TYR A 279 -10.67 -9.60 -6.40
CA TYR A 279 -11.25 -8.54 -7.24
C TYR A 279 -10.90 -8.70 -8.71
N LYS A 280 -9.71 -9.22 -8.99
CA LYS A 280 -9.29 -9.54 -10.35
C LYS A 280 -10.37 -10.40 -11.01
N ASP A 281 -10.95 -9.88 -12.10
CA ASP A 281 -11.99 -10.52 -12.88
C ASP A 281 -13.35 -10.72 -12.18
N ALA A 282 -13.62 -9.96 -11.12
CA ALA A 282 -14.86 -10.03 -10.37
C ALA A 282 -15.98 -9.19 -10.98
N ALA A 283 -15.70 -8.08 -11.65
CA ALA A 283 -16.70 -7.27 -12.34
C ALA A 283 -16.70 -7.45 -13.87
N GLU A 284 -17.76 -6.93 -14.49
CA GLU A 284 -17.90 -6.83 -15.95
C GLU A 284 -16.89 -5.85 -16.51
N LYS A 285 -16.25 -6.24 -17.62
CA LYS A 285 -15.33 -5.41 -18.38
C LYS A 285 -15.74 -5.38 -19.84
N ASN A 286 -15.55 -4.24 -20.50
CA ASN A 286 -15.77 -4.13 -21.94
C ASN A 286 -14.70 -4.93 -22.73
N VAL A 287 -14.82 -4.94 -24.05
CA VAL A 287 -13.92 -5.68 -24.95
C VAL A 287 -12.45 -5.20 -24.89
N LEU A 288 -12.21 -3.97 -24.46
CA LEU A 288 -10.87 -3.39 -24.28
C LEU A 288 -10.32 -3.63 -22.86
N GLY A 289 -11.07 -4.34 -22.01
CA GLY A 289 -10.70 -4.59 -20.61
C GLY A 289 -10.99 -3.42 -19.66
N GLY A 290 -11.70 -2.39 -20.13
CA GLY A 290 -12.16 -1.26 -19.32
C GLY A 290 -13.34 -1.63 -18.43
N LEU A 291 -13.39 -1.04 -17.25
CA LEU A 291 -14.40 -1.27 -16.22
C LEU A 291 -15.53 -0.25 -16.39
N SER A 292 -16.74 -0.69 -16.74
CA SER A 292 -17.90 0.20 -16.83
C SER A 292 -18.21 0.86 -15.48
N LEU A 293 -19.02 1.93 -15.46
CA LEU A 293 -19.46 2.53 -14.19
C LEU A 293 -20.12 1.50 -13.26
N GLU A 294 -20.92 0.60 -13.83
CA GLU A 294 -21.57 -0.48 -13.10
C GLU A 294 -20.57 -1.50 -12.57
N GLY A 295 -19.56 -1.87 -13.36
CA GLY A 295 -18.46 -2.70 -12.91
C GLY A 295 -17.64 -2.05 -11.80
N PHE A 296 -17.36 -0.75 -11.93
CA PHE A 296 -16.59 0.06 -10.98
C PHE A 296 -17.28 0.12 -9.62
N LEU A 297 -18.56 0.47 -9.59
CA LEU A 297 -19.34 0.49 -8.35
C LEU A 297 -19.52 -0.93 -7.77
N SER A 298 -19.54 -1.97 -8.61
CA SER A 298 -19.59 -3.37 -8.16
C SER A 298 -18.29 -3.83 -7.50
N GLU A 299 -17.12 -3.43 -8.00
CA GLU A 299 -15.83 -3.70 -7.34
C GLU A 299 -15.73 -2.99 -5.99
N TRP A 300 -16.16 -1.73 -5.91
CA TRP A 300 -16.26 -0.99 -4.66
C TRP A 300 -17.20 -1.67 -3.65
N ALA A 301 -18.37 -2.12 -4.09
CA ALA A 301 -19.32 -2.86 -3.25
C ALA A 301 -18.74 -4.21 -2.79
N LEU A 302 -18.02 -4.91 -3.67
CA LEU A 302 -17.32 -6.15 -3.35
C LEU A 302 -16.23 -5.94 -2.29
N MET A 303 -15.38 -4.93 -2.48
CA MET A 303 -14.33 -4.56 -1.52
C MET A 303 -14.95 -4.18 -0.17
N THR A 304 -16.00 -3.36 -0.16
CA THR A 304 -16.74 -3.01 1.07
C THR A 304 -17.30 -4.24 1.77
N LEU A 305 -17.82 -5.22 1.03
CA LEU A 305 -18.41 -6.42 1.61
C LEU A 305 -17.36 -7.34 2.25
N LEU A 306 -16.18 -7.45 1.63
CA LEU A 306 -15.12 -8.37 2.05
C LEU A 306 -14.18 -7.75 3.09
N ASP A 307 -13.77 -6.51 2.85
CA ASP A 307 -12.83 -5.75 3.67
C ASP A 307 -13.22 -4.26 3.72
N PRO A 308 -14.16 -3.89 4.60
CA PRO A 308 -14.59 -2.50 4.77
C PRO A 308 -13.45 -1.54 5.12
N ALA A 309 -12.43 -2.00 5.84
CA ALA A 309 -11.31 -1.16 6.26
C ALA A 309 -10.43 -0.80 5.07
N SER A 310 -10.07 -1.78 4.24
CA SER A 310 -9.37 -1.53 2.97
C SER A 310 -10.20 -0.67 2.03
N SER A 311 -11.53 -0.87 1.98
CA SER A 311 -12.41 -0.02 1.18
C SER A 311 -12.37 1.43 1.65
N LEU A 312 -12.42 1.68 2.95
CA LEU A 312 -12.36 3.02 3.50
C LEU A 312 -11.00 3.68 3.27
N ALA A 313 -9.90 2.94 3.44
CA ALA A 313 -8.56 3.44 3.15
C ALA A 313 -8.42 3.87 1.69
N ASN A 314 -8.89 3.05 0.74
CA ASN A 314 -8.90 3.41 -0.69
C ASN A 314 -9.79 4.62 -0.99
N LEU A 315 -10.92 4.76 -0.32
CA LEU A 315 -11.78 5.93 -0.45
C LEU A 315 -11.07 7.23 0.01
N ILE A 316 -10.29 7.15 1.09
CA ILE A 316 -9.45 8.25 1.58
C ILE A 316 -8.28 8.55 0.62
N TYR A 317 -7.69 7.52 0.00
CA TYR A 317 -6.60 7.71 -0.97
C TYR A 317 -7.06 8.50 -2.20
N VAL A 318 -8.23 8.16 -2.75
CA VAL A 318 -8.80 8.84 -3.93
C VAL A 318 -9.42 10.21 -3.62
N GLY A 319 -9.30 10.69 -2.38
CA GLY A 319 -9.64 12.07 -2.02
C GLY A 319 -11.09 12.31 -1.62
N TYR A 320 -11.77 11.34 -1.00
CA TYR A 320 -13.12 11.57 -0.47
C TYR A 320 -13.14 12.75 0.52
N PRO A 321 -13.97 13.79 0.26
CA PRO A 321 -13.96 15.03 1.04
C PRO A 321 -14.85 14.97 2.29
N GLY A 322 -15.75 13.98 2.37
CA GLY A 322 -16.65 13.80 3.51
C GLY A 322 -15.95 13.16 4.70
N ASP A 323 -16.66 13.05 5.82
CA ASP A 323 -16.18 12.34 6.99
C ASP A 323 -16.02 10.83 6.67
N PRO A 324 -14.81 10.26 6.77
CA PRO A 324 -14.58 8.83 6.56
C PRO A 324 -15.50 7.93 7.40
N ALA A 325 -15.92 8.37 8.59
CA ALA A 325 -16.80 7.59 9.46
C ALA A 325 -18.26 7.53 8.97
N SER A 326 -18.70 8.47 8.13
CA SER A 326 -20.07 8.51 7.58
C SER A 326 -20.20 7.89 6.18
N ALA A 327 -19.08 7.60 5.51
CA ALA A 327 -19.06 7.02 4.17
C ALA A 327 -19.68 5.60 4.09
N PHE A 328 -19.78 4.91 5.23
CA PHE A 328 -20.26 3.54 5.33
C PHE A 328 -21.38 3.42 6.36
N GLN A 329 -22.30 2.50 6.09
CA GLN A 329 -23.42 2.18 6.96
C GLN A 329 -23.49 0.68 7.24
N ILE A 330 -23.78 0.32 8.48
CA ILE A 330 -24.08 -1.06 8.86
C ILE A 330 -25.57 -1.30 8.63
N THR A 331 -25.87 -2.22 7.73
CA THR A 331 -27.25 -2.62 7.44
C THR A 331 -27.95 -3.16 8.68
N ARG A 332 -29.28 -3.00 8.75
CA ARG A 332 -30.05 -3.63 9.82
C ARG A 332 -29.96 -5.16 9.77
N ARG A 333 -30.18 -5.81 10.91
CA ARG A 333 -30.15 -7.27 11.05
C ARG A 333 -31.12 -7.95 10.09
N ARG A 334 -30.62 -8.94 9.34
CA ARG A 334 -31.39 -9.70 8.34
C ARG A 334 -32.62 -10.38 8.94
N ARG A 335 -32.58 -10.78 10.22
CA ARG A 335 -33.77 -11.34 10.91
C ARG A 335 -34.97 -10.38 10.88
N LEU A 336 -34.73 -9.06 10.97
CA LEU A 336 -35.78 -8.05 10.91
C LEU A 336 -36.30 -7.85 9.48
N ASP A 337 -35.40 -7.89 8.48
CA ASP A 337 -35.78 -7.86 7.06
C ASP A 337 -36.75 -9.01 6.74
N ARG A 338 -36.42 -10.23 7.18
CA ARG A 338 -37.25 -11.42 6.98
C ARG A 338 -38.61 -11.31 7.66
N LYS A 339 -38.65 -10.81 8.90
CA LYS A 339 -39.91 -10.61 9.64
C LYS A 339 -40.83 -9.60 8.93
N LYS A 340 -40.26 -8.56 8.33
CA LYS A 340 -41.00 -7.51 7.61
C LYS A 340 -41.23 -7.83 6.13
N GLN A 341 -40.64 -8.90 5.60
CA GLN A 341 -40.61 -9.23 4.17
C GLN A 341 -40.17 -8.05 3.28
N GLN A 342 -39.30 -7.20 3.80
CA GLN A 342 -38.82 -6.00 3.12
C GLN A 342 -37.35 -5.81 3.47
N SER A 343 -36.52 -5.47 2.48
CA SER A 343 -35.09 -5.18 2.68
C SER A 343 -34.76 -3.82 2.09
N GLN A 344 -33.94 -3.05 2.81
CA GLN A 344 -33.37 -1.79 2.31
C GLN A 344 -31.92 -1.95 1.83
N ARG A 345 -31.40 -3.19 1.86
CA ARG A 345 -30.03 -3.50 1.41
C ARG A 345 -29.87 -3.21 -0.07
N ASN A 346 -28.69 -2.74 -0.44
CA ASN A 346 -28.30 -2.54 -1.83
C ASN A 346 -27.40 -3.67 -2.35
N VAL A 347 -26.72 -4.39 -1.45
CA VAL A 347 -25.79 -5.45 -1.80
C VAL A 347 -26.29 -6.80 -1.28
N PHE A 348 -26.40 -7.77 -2.19
CA PHE A 348 -26.83 -9.13 -1.86
C PHE A 348 -25.73 -10.13 -2.19
N GLN A 349 -25.39 -10.97 -1.21
CA GLN A 349 -24.41 -12.04 -1.39
C GLN A 349 -25.11 -13.36 -1.70
N CYS A 350 -24.71 -14.00 -2.80
CA CYS A 350 -25.20 -15.30 -3.24
C CYS A 350 -24.06 -16.33 -3.22
N PHE A 351 -24.30 -17.48 -2.60
CA PHE A 351 -23.32 -18.56 -2.55
C PHE A 351 -23.68 -19.66 -3.54
N VAL A 352 -22.75 -19.96 -4.45
CA VAL A 352 -22.94 -20.93 -5.52
C VAL A 352 -22.25 -22.24 -5.15
N PHE A 353 -23.06 -23.25 -4.81
CA PHE A 353 -22.62 -24.60 -4.46
C PHE A 353 -23.00 -25.61 -5.55
N GLY A 354 -22.26 -26.71 -5.62
CA GLY A 354 -22.53 -27.79 -6.56
C GLY A 354 -21.30 -28.66 -6.83
N PRO A 355 -21.47 -29.86 -7.41
CA PRO A 355 -20.37 -30.77 -7.69
C PRO A 355 -19.39 -30.18 -8.71
N LYS A 356 -18.21 -30.82 -8.85
CA LYS A 356 -17.27 -30.48 -9.93
C LYS A 356 -17.99 -30.59 -11.28
N ASN A 357 -17.68 -29.69 -12.20
CA ASN A 357 -18.28 -29.62 -13.55
C ASN A 357 -19.79 -29.29 -13.61
N ALA A 358 -20.44 -28.91 -12.49
CA ALA A 358 -21.84 -28.47 -12.49
C ALA A 358 -22.10 -27.08 -13.10
N GLY A 359 -21.18 -26.52 -13.89
CA GLY A 359 -21.37 -25.20 -14.51
C GLY A 359 -21.26 -23.98 -13.58
N LYS A 360 -20.85 -24.12 -12.32
CA LYS A 360 -20.74 -23.00 -11.35
C LYS A 360 -19.99 -21.79 -11.89
N SER A 361 -18.85 -22.01 -12.56
CA SER A 361 -18.05 -20.91 -13.13
C SER A 361 -18.73 -20.23 -14.31
N ALA A 362 -19.52 -20.97 -15.10
CA ALA A 362 -20.30 -20.41 -16.19
C ALA A 362 -21.40 -19.48 -15.67
N LEU A 363 -22.05 -19.85 -14.55
CA LEU A 363 -23.03 -18.99 -13.88
C LEU A 363 -22.43 -17.66 -13.42
N LEU A 364 -21.26 -17.70 -12.75
CA LEU A 364 -20.54 -16.48 -12.34
C LEU A 364 -20.13 -15.64 -13.55
N ASN A 365 -19.59 -16.27 -14.60
CA ASN A 365 -19.21 -15.57 -15.84
C ASN A 365 -20.41 -14.89 -16.50
N SER A 366 -21.56 -15.56 -16.53
CA SER A 366 -22.79 -15.02 -17.11
C SER A 366 -23.28 -13.77 -16.38
N LEU A 367 -23.06 -13.67 -15.06
CA LEU A 367 -23.42 -12.48 -14.28
C LEU A 367 -22.63 -11.23 -14.73
N ILE A 368 -21.40 -11.42 -15.19
CA ILE A 368 -20.48 -10.34 -15.58
C ILE A 368 -20.27 -10.28 -17.10
N GLY A 369 -21.27 -10.70 -17.87
CA GLY A 369 -21.29 -10.58 -19.33
C GLY A 369 -20.29 -11.44 -20.09
N ARG A 370 -19.62 -12.41 -19.44
CA ARG A 370 -18.62 -13.26 -20.08
C ARG A 370 -19.27 -14.45 -20.79
N ASN A 371 -18.87 -14.66 -22.04
CA ASN A 371 -19.32 -15.79 -22.85
C ASN A 371 -18.97 -17.14 -22.21
N PHE A 372 -19.82 -18.13 -22.46
CA PHE A 372 -19.55 -19.51 -22.09
C PHE A 372 -18.31 -20.03 -22.83
N SER A 373 -17.44 -20.74 -22.11
CA SER A 373 -16.27 -21.40 -22.67
C SER A 373 -16.35 -22.89 -22.37
N THR A 374 -16.15 -23.71 -23.40
CA THR A 374 -16.06 -25.17 -23.29
C THR A 374 -14.73 -25.63 -22.71
N ARG A 375 -13.72 -24.75 -22.63
CA ARG A 375 -12.41 -25.07 -22.06
C ARG A 375 -12.52 -25.20 -20.55
N TYR A 376 -12.26 -26.41 -20.04
CA TYR A 376 -12.18 -26.65 -18.60
C TYR A 376 -10.90 -26.03 -18.03
N THR A 377 -11.06 -25.01 -17.19
CA THR A 377 -9.97 -24.49 -16.37
C THR A 377 -10.05 -25.10 -14.97
N VAL A 378 -8.97 -25.80 -14.58
CA VAL A 378 -8.85 -26.36 -13.23
C VAL A 378 -8.99 -25.23 -12.24
N THR A 379 -9.91 -25.39 -11.31
CA THR A 379 -10.15 -24.36 -10.31
C THR A 379 -9.27 -24.58 -9.08
N THR A 380 -8.44 -23.59 -8.78
CA THR A 380 -7.51 -23.59 -7.64
C THR A 380 -7.90 -22.64 -6.51
N SER A 381 -8.76 -21.64 -6.75
CA SER A 381 -9.14 -20.62 -5.76
C SER A 381 -10.64 -20.32 -5.69
N GLU A 382 -11.07 -19.67 -4.60
CA GLU A 382 -12.37 -19.01 -4.51
C GLU A 382 -12.47 -17.92 -5.58
N ARG A 383 -13.66 -17.73 -6.14
CA ARG A 383 -13.90 -16.72 -7.17
C ARG A 383 -15.18 -15.95 -6.88
N PHE A 384 -15.14 -14.66 -7.14
CA PHE A 384 -16.26 -13.74 -7.01
C PHE A 384 -16.72 -13.27 -8.39
N ALA A 385 -18.00 -12.90 -8.47
CA ALA A 385 -18.57 -12.14 -9.56
C ALA A 385 -19.53 -11.11 -8.95
N ALA A 386 -19.36 -9.83 -9.27
CA ALA A 386 -20.16 -8.73 -8.76
C ALA A 386 -20.70 -7.92 -9.95
N ASN A 387 -22.01 -7.77 -10.02
CA ASN A 387 -22.64 -6.90 -11.03
C ASN A 387 -23.96 -6.34 -10.50
N PHE A 388 -24.50 -5.34 -11.19
CA PHE A 388 -25.86 -4.89 -10.99
C PHE A 388 -26.87 -5.89 -11.54
N VAL A 389 -28.00 -5.99 -10.85
CA VAL A 389 -29.18 -6.73 -11.28
C VAL A 389 -30.36 -5.79 -11.19
N GLU A 390 -31.10 -5.68 -12.28
CA GLU A 390 -32.32 -4.89 -12.36
C GLU A 390 -33.51 -5.71 -11.86
N LEU A 391 -34.22 -5.16 -10.88
CA LEU A 391 -35.46 -5.73 -10.35
C LEU A 391 -36.67 -5.07 -11.03
N PRO A 392 -37.86 -5.70 -10.99
CA PRO A 392 -39.08 -5.09 -11.48
C PRO A 392 -39.28 -3.68 -10.92
N GLY A 393 -39.62 -2.73 -11.79
CA GLY A 393 -39.74 -1.31 -11.44
C GLY A 393 -38.44 -0.50 -11.54
N GLY A 394 -37.42 -1.02 -12.23
CA GLY A 394 -36.17 -0.28 -12.54
C GLY A 394 -35.21 -0.15 -11.36
N ILE A 395 -35.46 -0.87 -10.26
CA ILE A 395 -34.61 -0.81 -9.07
C ILE A 395 -33.37 -1.64 -9.33
N LYS A 396 -32.21 -0.99 -9.39
CA LYS A 396 -30.91 -1.66 -9.50
C LYS A 396 -30.35 -2.02 -8.13
N LYS A 397 -29.82 -3.23 -7.98
CA LYS A 397 -29.14 -3.74 -6.77
C LYS A 397 -27.86 -4.47 -7.17
N THR A 398 -26.86 -4.52 -6.30
CA THR A 398 -25.62 -5.26 -6.58
C THR A 398 -25.74 -6.70 -6.08
N LEU A 399 -25.50 -7.65 -6.97
CA LEU A 399 -25.42 -9.08 -6.66
C LEU A 399 -23.95 -9.52 -6.64
N VAL A 400 -23.49 -10.02 -5.50
CA VAL A 400 -22.15 -10.61 -5.34
C VAL A 400 -22.28 -12.12 -5.23
N MET A 401 -21.90 -12.83 -6.28
CA MET A 401 -21.78 -14.29 -6.27
C MET A 401 -20.41 -14.73 -5.80
N LYS A 402 -20.37 -15.63 -4.80
CA LYS A 402 -19.16 -16.32 -4.37
C LYS A 402 -19.29 -17.81 -4.66
N ARG A 403 -18.27 -18.38 -5.31
CA ARG A 403 -18.19 -19.81 -5.59
C ARG A 403 -17.21 -20.50 -4.65
N PHE A 404 -17.63 -21.64 -4.11
CA PHE A 404 -16.80 -22.48 -3.23
C PHE A 404 -16.20 -23.69 -3.96
N LEU A 405 -14.98 -24.09 -3.54
CA LEU A 405 -14.24 -25.24 -4.07
C LEU A 405 -14.65 -26.58 -3.45
N LYS A 406 -15.00 -26.57 -2.16
CA LYS A 406 -15.47 -27.73 -1.38
C LYS A 406 -16.61 -27.29 -0.48
N ILE A 407 -17.58 -28.18 -0.26
CA ILE A 407 -18.53 -28.02 0.85
C ILE A 407 -17.70 -28.22 2.12
N GLN A 408 -17.31 -27.14 2.80
CA GLN A 408 -16.85 -27.26 4.18
C GLN A 408 -18.07 -27.66 5.01
N SER A 409 -17.99 -28.83 5.66
CA SER A 409 -19.04 -29.40 6.51
C SER A 409 -19.50 -28.44 7.63
N THR A 410 -18.70 -27.42 7.94
CA THR A 410 -18.98 -26.36 8.92
C THR A 410 -19.98 -25.28 8.45
N ILE A 411 -20.20 -25.08 7.15
CA ILE A 411 -21.10 -24.02 6.66
C ILE A 411 -22.59 -24.45 6.73
N CYS A 412 -22.87 -25.76 6.89
CA CYS A 412 -24.24 -26.30 6.89
C CYS A 412 -24.97 -26.31 8.25
N CYS A 413 -24.40 -25.81 9.35
CA CYS A 413 -25.13 -25.67 10.62
C CYS A 413 -25.44 -24.18 10.88
N PRO A 414 -26.71 -23.71 10.72
CA PRO A 414 -27.94 -24.35 11.18
C PRO A 414 -29.01 -24.51 10.07
N ALA A 415 -28.63 -24.99 8.88
CA ALA A 415 -29.55 -25.17 7.74
C ALA A 415 -30.12 -26.60 7.66
N ARG A 416 -30.13 -27.36 8.77
CA ARG A 416 -30.73 -28.71 8.83
C ARG A 416 -32.26 -28.71 8.69
N SER A 417 -32.93 -27.56 8.69
CA SER A 417 -34.39 -27.46 8.58
C SER A 417 -34.93 -27.20 7.17
N LEU A 418 -34.09 -27.08 6.14
CA LEU A 418 -34.53 -26.80 4.76
C LEU A 418 -34.43 -27.98 3.79
N TRP A 419 -33.87 -29.12 4.22
CA TRP A 419 -33.71 -30.32 3.38
C TRP A 419 -34.92 -31.26 3.34
N HIS A 420 -36.07 -30.85 3.90
CA HIS A 420 -37.31 -31.67 3.91
C HIS A 420 -38.41 -31.18 2.96
N LEU A 421 -38.12 -30.31 1.98
CA LEU A 421 -39.14 -29.76 1.08
C LEU A 421 -38.84 -29.90 -0.41
N VAL A 422 -37.93 -30.80 -0.80
CA VAL A 422 -37.81 -31.27 -2.18
C VAL A 422 -37.57 -32.78 -2.18
N THR A 423 -38.66 -33.51 -1.96
CA THR A 423 -38.95 -34.83 -2.56
C THR A 423 -40.40 -34.81 -2.96
#